data_AF-A0A9E4EM27-F1
#
_entry.id   AF-A0A9E4EM27-F1
#
_cell.length_a   1.000
_cell.length_b   1.000
_cell.length_c   1.000
_cell.angle_alpha   90.00
_cell.angle_beta   90.00
_cell.angle_gamma   90.00
#
_symmetry.space_group_name_H-M   'P 1'
#
loop_
_entity.id
_entity.type
_entity.pdbx_description
1 polymer ?
#
loop_
_entity_poly.entity_id
_entity_poly.type
_entity_poly.pdbx_seq_one_letter_code
_entity_poly.pdbx_strand_id
1 'polypeptide(L)'
;MITQVNRKVLKITKHKIVTWCFIIGFVTLFNPYNIEAQIEKSSHHISISDYTEIEGQIIRYGDITSASKVVARLQVLNRRRGNQAVVAAVPQLIYRLEEILEAGSMESEGEGEFMLSLINLLANIGDRRAKGVLLKCLNTGSSVALGLSKMDRGIVREIAGFLNSDDSQKRHGAAYTLKKMHSLNPGLFSSSDISFVRDRLVSRLNESLKMPYLYALGIFGDSSTLPLLDQIANQDTVMVRNKRVNRNVAAQSAQKIRER
;
A
#
# COMPACT_ATOMS: atom_id res chain seq x y z
N MET A 1 -25.80 0.47 -43.72
CA MET A 1 -24.67 1.34 -43.30
C MET A 1 -24.88 1.83 -41.86
N ILE A 2 -24.87 0.88 -40.90
CA ILE A 2 -24.79 1.07 -39.44
C ILE A 2 -24.32 -0.31 -38.89
N THR A 3 -23.52 -0.49 -37.84
CA THR A 3 -22.90 0.46 -36.89
C THR A 3 -21.47 -0.02 -36.57
N GLN A 4 -20.45 0.85 -36.59
CA GLN A 4 -19.04 0.46 -36.32
C GLN A 4 -18.48 0.98 -34.98
N VAL A 5 -19.33 1.45 -34.07
CA VAL A 5 -18.93 2.21 -32.87
C VAL A 5 -18.60 1.33 -31.64
N ASN A 6 -19.21 0.14 -31.50
CA ASN A 6 -19.25 -0.58 -30.22
C ASN A 6 -18.09 -1.55 -29.87
N ARG A 7 -17.01 -1.63 -30.68
CA ARG A 7 -15.85 -2.51 -30.35
C ARG A 7 -14.71 -1.83 -29.59
N LYS A 8 -14.52 -0.50 -29.68
CA LYS A 8 -13.46 0.20 -28.92
C LYS A 8 -13.80 0.39 -27.44
N VAL A 9 -15.04 0.78 -27.13
CA VAL A 9 -15.50 1.00 -25.73
C VAL A 9 -15.41 -0.29 -24.90
N LEU A 10 -15.74 -1.44 -25.49
CA LEU A 10 -15.72 -2.74 -24.81
C LEU A 10 -14.30 -3.28 -24.50
N LYS A 11 -13.27 -2.87 -25.26
CA LYS A 11 -11.86 -3.23 -24.96
C LYS A 11 -11.32 -2.41 -23.78
N ILE A 12 -11.65 -1.11 -23.71
CA ILE A 12 -11.17 -0.21 -22.65
C ILE A 12 -11.76 -0.60 -21.28
N THR A 13 -13.04 -1.02 -21.24
CA THR A 13 -13.65 -1.51 -19.99
C THR A 13 -13.06 -2.84 -19.54
N LYS A 14 -12.81 -3.81 -20.45
CA LYS A 14 -12.16 -5.08 -20.06
C LYS A 14 -10.76 -4.90 -19.49
N HIS A 15 -9.92 -4.05 -20.06
CA HIS A 15 -8.58 -3.79 -19.49
C HIS A 15 -8.65 -3.18 -18.09
N LYS A 16 -9.48 -2.14 -17.89
CA LYS A 16 -9.65 -1.53 -16.56
C LYS A 16 -10.24 -2.51 -15.52
N ILE A 17 -11.15 -3.40 -15.92
CA ILE A 17 -11.72 -4.41 -15.02
C ILE A 17 -10.69 -5.48 -14.61
N VAL A 18 -9.76 -5.87 -15.50
CA VAL A 18 -8.67 -6.79 -15.14
C VAL A 18 -7.71 -6.14 -14.13
N THR A 19 -7.33 -4.87 -14.30
CA THR A 19 -6.55 -4.12 -13.30
C THR A 19 -7.26 -4.04 -11.95
N TRP A 20 -8.59 -3.89 -11.94
CA TRP A 20 -9.41 -3.86 -10.73
C TRP A 20 -9.51 -5.22 -10.02
N CYS A 21 -9.56 -6.33 -10.77
CA CYS A 21 -9.52 -7.67 -10.19
C CYS A 21 -8.15 -8.01 -9.60
N PHE A 22 -7.06 -7.55 -10.20
CA PHE A 22 -5.73 -7.62 -9.59
C PHE A 22 -5.69 -6.83 -8.28
N ILE A 23 -5.93 -5.52 -8.29
CA ILE A 23 -5.75 -4.66 -7.10
C ILE A 23 -6.67 -5.08 -5.93
N ILE A 24 -7.96 -5.35 -6.17
CA ILE A 24 -8.90 -5.74 -5.08
C ILE A 24 -8.69 -7.19 -4.64
N GLY A 25 -8.26 -8.08 -5.54
CA GLY A 25 -7.86 -9.44 -5.18
C GLY A 25 -6.62 -9.44 -4.28
N PHE A 26 -5.56 -8.74 -4.69
CA PHE A 26 -4.28 -8.70 -3.99
C PHE A 26 -4.42 -8.15 -2.55
N VAL A 27 -5.18 -7.06 -2.38
CA VAL A 27 -5.40 -6.40 -1.07
C VAL A 27 -6.18 -7.28 -0.07
N THR A 28 -6.81 -8.38 -0.50
CA THR A 28 -7.54 -9.30 0.39
C THR A 28 -7.00 -10.73 0.45
N LEU A 29 -6.08 -11.12 -0.43
CA LEU A 29 -5.55 -12.50 -0.51
C LEU A 29 -4.05 -12.64 -0.26
N PHE A 30 -3.25 -11.56 -0.36
CA PHE A 30 -1.83 -11.63 0.03
C PHE A 30 -1.67 -11.46 1.53
N ASN A 31 -1.79 -12.59 2.24
CA ASN A 31 -1.33 -12.73 3.61
C ASN A 31 0.22 -12.66 3.61
N PRO A 32 0.87 -11.68 4.27
CA PRO A 32 2.34 -11.51 4.21
C PRO A 32 3.12 -12.77 4.66
N TYR A 33 2.51 -13.56 5.54
CA TYR A 33 2.98 -14.88 5.97
C TYR A 33 3.35 -15.85 4.83
N ASN A 34 2.76 -15.74 3.64
CA ASN A 34 3.04 -16.69 2.55
C ASN A 34 4.41 -16.43 1.88
N ILE A 35 4.82 -15.15 1.83
CA ILE A 35 6.18 -14.75 1.41
C ILE A 35 7.19 -15.13 2.52
N GLU A 36 6.82 -14.95 3.78
CA GLU A 36 7.65 -15.33 4.93
C GLU A 36 7.99 -16.83 4.91
N ALA A 37 7.00 -17.70 4.68
CA ALA A 37 7.16 -19.15 4.58
C ALA A 37 8.01 -19.61 3.38
N GLN A 38 7.93 -18.93 2.23
CA GLN A 38 8.80 -19.21 1.08
C GLN A 38 10.26 -18.85 1.38
N ILE A 39 10.51 -17.70 2.02
CA ILE A 39 11.88 -17.30 2.35
C ILE A 39 12.48 -18.22 3.43
N GLU A 40 11.68 -18.66 4.41
CA GLU A 40 12.13 -19.59 5.46
C GLU A 40 12.65 -20.92 4.87
N LYS A 41 11.94 -21.52 3.90
CA LYS A 41 12.40 -22.71 3.16
C LYS A 41 13.71 -22.50 2.39
N SER A 42 13.93 -21.30 1.84
CA SER A 42 15.17 -20.97 1.11
C SER A 42 16.33 -20.51 2.01
N SER A 43 16.10 -20.27 3.30
CA SER A 43 17.05 -19.63 4.22
C SER A 43 18.20 -20.52 4.74
N HIS A 44 18.22 -21.81 4.37
CA HIS A 44 19.16 -22.81 4.90
C HIS A 44 20.52 -22.88 4.15
N HIS A 45 20.65 -22.25 2.98
CA HIS A 45 21.89 -22.25 2.19
C HIS A 45 22.41 -20.85 1.81
N ILE A 46 21.86 -19.79 2.39
CA ILE A 46 22.22 -18.41 2.05
C ILE A 46 23.39 -17.94 2.94
N SER A 47 24.52 -17.59 2.32
CA SER A 47 25.68 -16.98 2.99
C SER A 47 25.28 -15.67 3.71
N ILE A 48 25.77 -15.50 4.94
CA ILE A 48 25.44 -14.38 5.84
C ILE A 48 26.62 -13.37 5.93
N SER A 49 27.29 -13.13 4.80
CA SER A 49 28.27 -12.04 4.71
C SER A 49 27.60 -10.67 4.84
N ASP A 50 28.38 -9.65 5.21
CA ASP A 50 27.94 -8.26 5.15
C ASP A 50 27.61 -7.85 3.70
N TYR A 51 26.81 -6.78 3.56
CA TYR A 51 26.51 -6.18 2.26
C TYR A 51 27.77 -5.59 1.62
N THR A 52 27.94 -5.85 0.32
CA THR A 52 29.10 -5.39 -0.46
C THR A 52 28.72 -4.42 -1.59
N GLU A 53 29.69 -3.65 -2.09
CA GLU A 53 29.48 -2.73 -3.21
C GLU A 53 29.06 -3.46 -4.49
N ILE A 54 29.64 -4.64 -4.77
CA ILE A 54 29.28 -5.50 -5.92
C ILE A 54 27.79 -5.84 -5.90
N GLU A 55 27.25 -6.16 -4.73
CA GLU A 55 25.82 -6.45 -4.55
C GLU A 55 24.95 -5.20 -4.76
N GLY A 56 25.48 -4.02 -4.46
CA GLY A 56 24.88 -2.74 -4.85
C GLY A 56 24.78 -2.56 -6.36
N GLN A 57 25.85 -2.86 -7.10
CA GLN A 57 25.85 -2.80 -8.56
C GLN A 57 24.88 -3.84 -9.16
N ILE A 58 24.79 -5.04 -8.58
CA ILE A 58 23.82 -6.07 -9.00
C ILE A 58 22.37 -5.62 -8.75
N ILE A 59 22.06 -4.97 -7.63
CA ILE A 59 20.73 -4.39 -7.40
C ILE A 59 20.42 -3.32 -8.44
N ARG A 60 21.40 -2.45 -8.74
CA ARG A 60 21.20 -1.26 -9.58
C ARG A 60 21.10 -1.57 -11.08
N TYR A 61 21.96 -2.44 -11.60
CA TYR A 61 22.13 -2.67 -13.03
C TYR A 61 22.00 -4.14 -13.44
N GLY A 62 21.87 -5.07 -12.48
CA GLY A 62 21.68 -6.49 -12.76
C GLY A 62 20.29 -6.79 -13.30
N ASP A 63 20.19 -7.94 -13.97
CA ASP A 63 18.91 -8.52 -14.35
C ASP A 63 18.04 -8.81 -13.11
N ILE A 64 16.73 -8.93 -13.32
CA ILE A 64 15.74 -9.13 -12.25
C ILE A 64 16.05 -10.39 -11.42
N THR A 65 16.57 -11.47 -12.02
CA THR A 65 16.88 -12.71 -11.30
C THR A 65 18.08 -12.52 -10.37
N SER A 66 19.15 -11.90 -10.86
CA SER A 66 20.34 -11.61 -10.06
C SER A 66 20.04 -10.60 -8.96
N ALA A 67 19.33 -9.52 -9.27
CA ALA A 67 18.91 -8.52 -8.29
C ALA A 67 17.96 -9.11 -7.23
N SER A 68 17.01 -9.95 -7.61
CA SER A 68 16.10 -10.64 -6.69
C SER A 68 16.84 -11.54 -5.69
N LYS A 69 17.84 -12.30 -6.14
CA LYS A 69 18.69 -13.12 -5.25
C LYS A 69 19.41 -12.27 -4.21
N VAL A 70 19.94 -11.12 -4.61
CA VAL A 70 20.59 -10.18 -3.68
C VAL A 70 19.58 -9.60 -2.67
N VAL A 71 18.41 -9.14 -3.14
CA VAL A 71 17.36 -8.61 -2.26
C VAL A 71 16.85 -9.67 -1.28
N ALA A 72 16.66 -10.91 -1.71
CA ALA A 72 16.26 -12.02 -0.84
C ALA A 72 17.32 -12.32 0.25
N ARG A 73 18.62 -12.33 -0.11
CA ARG A 73 19.70 -12.43 0.90
C ARG A 73 19.64 -11.25 1.88
N LEU A 74 19.47 -10.02 1.41
CA LEU A 74 19.38 -8.84 2.28
C LEU A 74 18.15 -8.90 3.21
N GLN A 75 17.01 -9.45 2.77
CA GLN A 75 15.86 -9.70 3.64
C GLN A 75 16.12 -10.76 4.72
N VAL A 76 17.01 -11.73 4.48
CA VAL A 76 17.47 -12.70 5.48
C VAL A 76 18.48 -12.05 6.43
N LEU A 77 19.46 -11.31 5.90
CA LEU A 77 20.47 -10.58 6.67
C LEU A 77 19.82 -9.55 7.61
N ASN A 78 18.86 -8.77 7.12
CA ASN A 78 18.07 -7.82 7.92
C ASN A 78 17.32 -8.50 9.07
N ARG A 79 16.73 -9.69 8.84
CA ARG A 79 16.05 -10.45 9.90
C ARG A 79 17.00 -11.04 10.94
N ARG A 80 18.21 -11.47 10.54
CA ARG A 80 19.18 -12.12 11.45
C ARG A 80 20.07 -11.12 12.20
N ARG A 81 20.39 -9.97 11.61
CA ARG A 81 21.37 -8.99 12.14
C ARG A 81 20.84 -7.55 12.24
N GLY A 82 19.56 -7.33 11.91
CA GLY A 82 18.91 -6.03 12.03
C GLY A 82 19.29 -5.02 10.95
N ASN A 83 18.62 -3.86 11.00
CA ASN A 83 18.64 -2.85 9.94
C ASN A 83 20.03 -2.30 9.64
N GLN A 84 20.93 -2.23 10.63
CA GLN A 84 22.29 -1.73 10.46
C GLN A 84 23.12 -2.59 9.49
N ALA A 85 22.85 -3.90 9.39
CA ALA A 85 23.56 -4.79 8.47
C ALA A 85 23.21 -4.57 6.99
N VAL A 86 22.16 -3.79 6.70
CA VAL A 86 21.63 -3.58 5.33
C VAL A 86 21.38 -2.10 4.98
N VAL A 87 21.56 -1.17 5.92
CA VAL A 87 21.28 0.28 5.73
C VAL A 87 22.15 0.91 4.62
N ALA A 88 23.31 0.34 4.33
CA ALA A 88 24.18 0.73 3.22
C ALA A 88 23.58 0.41 1.84
N ALA A 89 22.69 -0.58 1.72
CA ALA A 89 22.03 -0.93 0.46
C ALA A 89 20.89 0.02 0.07
N VAL A 90 20.39 0.81 1.03
CA VAL A 90 19.21 1.70 0.85
C VAL A 90 19.27 2.58 -0.40
N PRO A 91 20.38 3.27 -0.75
CA PRO A 91 20.43 4.09 -1.97
C PRO A 91 20.20 3.29 -3.25
N GLN A 92 20.73 2.06 -3.33
CA GLN A 92 20.59 1.21 -4.53
C GLN A 92 19.18 0.63 -4.62
N LEU A 93 18.59 0.26 -3.48
CA LEU A 93 17.19 -0.19 -3.38
C LEU A 93 16.20 0.91 -3.77
N ILE A 94 16.45 2.17 -3.36
CA ILE A 94 15.66 3.34 -3.77
C ILE A 94 15.79 3.54 -5.28
N TYR A 95 17.02 3.66 -5.80
CA TYR A 95 17.27 3.88 -7.22
C TYR A 95 16.54 2.85 -8.10
N ARG A 96 16.70 1.55 -7.79
CA ARG A 96 16.09 0.47 -8.58
C ARG A 96 14.57 0.49 -8.52
N LEU A 97 14.00 0.86 -7.38
CA LEU A 97 12.55 1.00 -7.23
C LEU A 97 12.02 2.23 -7.99
N GLU A 98 12.75 3.36 -7.99
CA GLU A 98 12.36 4.54 -8.76
C GLU A 98 12.40 4.28 -10.28
N GLU A 99 13.44 3.61 -10.78
CA GLU A 99 13.54 3.18 -12.18
C GLU A 99 12.34 2.32 -12.62
N ILE A 100 11.95 1.32 -11.80
CA ILE A 100 10.77 0.47 -12.07
C ILE A 100 9.47 1.29 -12.09
N LEU A 101 9.33 2.28 -11.20
CA LEU A 101 8.15 3.13 -11.13
C LEU A 101 8.08 4.13 -12.30
N GLU A 102 9.23 4.60 -12.80
CA GLU A 102 9.35 5.53 -13.92
C GLU A 102 9.11 4.85 -15.27
N ALA A 103 9.48 3.57 -15.41
CA ALA A 103 9.15 2.77 -16.59
C ALA A 103 7.63 2.64 -16.83
N GLY A 104 6.80 2.75 -15.78
CA GLY A 104 5.34 2.91 -15.89
C GLY A 104 4.54 1.66 -16.32
N SER A 105 5.21 0.60 -16.80
CA SER A 105 4.63 -0.70 -17.12
C SER A 105 5.48 -1.84 -16.57
N MET A 106 4.83 -2.79 -15.89
CA MET A 106 5.39 -4.11 -15.61
C MET A 106 5.04 -5.03 -16.78
N GLU A 107 6.04 -5.66 -17.36
CA GLU A 107 5.92 -6.60 -18.47
C GLU A 107 5.73 -8.04 -17.96
N SER A 108 6.13 -8.34 -16.71
CA SER A 108 6.01 -9.67 -16.11
C SER A 108 5.55 -9.71 -14.65
N GLU A 109 5.03 -10.86 -14.22
CA GLU A 109 4.66 -11.13 -12.82
C GLU A 109 5.87 -11.05 -11.87
N GLY A 110 7.05 -11.53 -12.34
CA GLY A 110 8.30 -11.48 -11.58
C GLY A 110 8.82 -10.06 -11.30
N GLU A 111 8.54 -9.08 -12.18
CA GLU A 111 8.82 -7.66 -11.90
C GLU A 111 7.94 -7.12 -10.77
N GLY A 112 6.67 -7.55 -10.72
CA GLY A 112 5.75 -7.23 -9.63
C GLY A 112 6.25 -7.79 -8.29
N GLU A 113 6.64 -9.07 -8.27
CA GLU A 113 7.22 -9.71 -7.07
C GLU A 113 8.54 -9.07 -6.63
N PHE A 114 9.40 -8.70 -7.59
CA PHE A 114 10.66 -8.00 -7.31
C PHE A 114 10.41 -6.58 -6.74
N MET A 115 9.50 -5.80 -7.33
CA MET A 115 9.11 -4.48 -6.81
C MET A 115 8.56 -4.59 -5.39
N LEU A 116 7.67 -5.56 -5.12
CA LEU A 116 7.15 -5.80 -3.78
C LEU A 116 8.25 -6.21 -2.79
N SER A 117 9.25 -6.97 -3.25
CA SER A 117 10.42 -7.36 -2.45
C SER A 117 11.32 -6.18 -2.09
N LEU A 118 11.53 -5.24 -3.01
CA LEU A 118 12.22 -3.96 -2.75
C LEU A 118 11.46 -3.12 -1.72
N ILE A 119 10.16 -2.91 -1.94
CA ILE A 119 9.28 -2.16 -1.03
C ILE A 119 9.27 -2.78 0.37
N ASN A 120 9.17 -4.12 0.46
CA ASN A 120 9.18 -4.82 1.74
C ASN A 120 10.52 -4.67 2.47
N LEU A 121 11.65 -4.76 1.76
CA LEU A 121 12.97 -4.56 2.38
C LEU A 121 13.13 -3.12 2.88
N LEU A 122 12.84 -2.12 2.04
CA LEU A 122 12.89 -0.70 2.42
C LEU A 122 11.99 -0.39 3.63
N ALA A 123 10.77 -0.95 3.66
CA ALA A 123 9.83 -0.79 4.77
C ALA A 123 10.31 -1.45 6.08
N ASN A 124 11.01 -2.58 5.99
CA ASN A 124 11.59 -3.24 7.15
C ASN A 124 12.77 -2.44 7.72
N ILE A 125 13.64 -1.92 6.86
CA ILE A 125 14.76 -1.04 7.24
C ILE A 125 14.24 0.27 7.87
N GLY A 126 13.17 0.86 7.33
CA GLY A 126 12.56 2.08 7.86
C GLY A 126 13.44 3.33 7.75
N ASP A 127 14.37 3.35 6.79
CA ASP A 127 15.27 4.48 6.57
C ASP A 127 14.53 5.69 5.99
N ARG A 128 14.75 6.88 6.56
CA ARG A 128 14.07 8.13 6.15
C ARG A 128 14.34 8.51 4.69
N ARG A 129 15.47 8.10 4.11
CA ARG A 129 15.79 8.33 2.69
C ARG A 129 14.75 7.67 1.77
N ALA A 130 14.15 6.56 2.19
CA ALA A 130 13.13 5.85 1.42
C ALA A 130 11.74 6.52 1.44
N LYS A 131 11.54 7.61 2.21
CA LYS A 131 10.23 8.28 2.35
C LYS A 131 9.61 8.64 1.00
N GLY A 132 10.38 9.27 0.11
CA GLY A 132 9.90 9.74 -1.20
C GLY A 132 9.39 8.60 -2.08
N VAL A 133 10.17 7.52 -2.22
CA VAL A 133 9.76 6.37 -3.04
C VAL A 133 8.61 5.57 -2.41
N LEU A 134 8.57 5.41 -1.08
CA LEU A 134 7.44 4.77 -0.40
C LEU A 134 6.13 5.56 -0.58
N LEU A 135 6.18 6.90 -0.64
CA LEU A 135 5.02 7.75 -0.97
C LEU A 135 4.57 7.62 -2.43
N LYS A 136 5.48 7.34 -3.38
CA LYS A 136 5.10 6.96 -4.75
C LYS A 136 4.30 5.64 -4.77
N CYS A 137 4.56 4.74 -3.81
CA CYS A 137 3.96 3.39 -3.71
C CYS A 137 2.70 3.26 -2.84
N LEU A 138 1.98 4.35 -2.47
CA LEU A 138 0.83 4.28 -1.54
C LEU A 138 -0.28 3.26 -1.89
N ASN A 139 -0.36 2.82 -3.14
CA ASN A 139 -1.31 1.79 -3.62
C ASN A 139 -0.84 0.33 -3.39
N THR A 140 0.40 0.07 -2.96
CA THR A 140 0.97 -1.30 -2.83
C THR A 140 0.71 -1.97 -1.47
N GLY A 141 0.03 -1.31 -0.54
CA GLY A 141 -0.57 -1.96 0.64
C GLY A 141 0.27 -1.92 1.92
N SER A 142 0.26 -3.02 2.68
CA SER A 142 0.67 -3.01 4.10
C SER A 142 2.16 -2.73 4.34
N SER A 143 3.06 -3.10 3.42
CA SER A 143 4.50 -2.85 3.59
C SER A 143 4.83 -1.35 3.56
N VAL A 144 4.20 -0.57 2.66
CA VAL A 144 4.38 0.89 2.63
C VAL A 144 3.92 1.52 3.94
N ALA A 145 2.77 1.11 4.46
CA ALA A 145 2.30 1.56 5.77
C ALA A 145 3.27 1.20 6.91
N LEU A 146 3.91 0.01 6.88
CA LEU A 146 4.95 -0.36 7.85
C LEU A 146 6.16 0.57 7.77
N GLY A 147 6.69 0.82 6.57
CA GLY A 147 7.83 1.72 6.36
C GLY A 147 7.54 3.15 6.80
N LEU A 148 6.38 3.68 6.40
CA LEU A 148 5.96 5.04 6.75
C LEU A 148 5.57 5.19 8.24
N SER A 149 5.14 4.11 8.93
CA SER A 149 4.87 4.15 10.38
C SER A 149 6.12 4.31 11.28
N LYS A 150 7.33 4.17 10.69
CA LYS A 150 8.63 4.38 11.33
C LYS A 150 9.22 5.78 11.09
N MET A 151 8.55 6.60 10.28
CA MET A 151 8.96 7.98 9.98
C MET A 151 8.59 8.94 11.13
N ASP A 152 8.99 10.21 11.03
CA ASP A 152 8.54 11.25 11.95
C ASP A 152 7.05 11.60 11.75
N ARG A 153 6.44 12.30 12.71
CA ARG A 153 5.01 12.65 12.72
C ARG A 153 4.54 13.44 11.49
N GLY A 154 5.43 14.18 10.81
CA GLY A 154 5.07 14.97 9.63
C GLY A 154 4.48 14.12 8.50
N ILE A 155 4.86 12.83 8.42
CA ILE A 155 4.38 11.89 7.42
C ILE A 155 2.84 11.73 7.42
N VAL A 156 2.19 11.88 8.57
CA VAL A 156 0.73 11.70 8.69
C VAL A 156 0.00 12.76 7.87
N ARG A 157 0.44 14.02 7.95
CA ARG A 157 -0.12 15.13 7.19
C ARG A 157 0.25 15.08 5.72
N GLU A 158 1.46 14.62 5.40
CA GLU A 158 1.91 14.40 4.03
C GLU A 158 1.03 13.35 3.33
N ILE A 159 0.78 12.19 3.96
CA ILE A 159 -0.14 11.16 3.43
C ILE A 159 -1.58 11.66 3.37
N ALA A 160 -2.06 12.38 4.39
CA ALA A 160 -3.40 12.98 4.39
C ALA A 160 -3.57 14.03 3.27
N GLY A 161 -2.48 14.65 2.79
CA GLY A 161 -2.46 15.46 1.58
C GLY A 161 -2.99 14.71 0.35
N PHE A 162 -2.55 13.46 0.16
CA PHE A 162 -2.95 12.60 -0.98
C PHE A 162 -4.44 12.19 -0.95
N LEU A 163 -5.18 12.36 0.16
CA LEU A 163 -6.64 12.22 0.15
C LEU A 163 -7.33 13.24 -0.77
N ASN A 164 -6.67 14.34 -1.12
CA ASN A 164 -7.15 15.34 -2.08
C ASN A 164 -6.56 15.17 -3.49
N SER A 165 -5.77 14.12 -3.76
CA SER A 165 -5.21 13.82 -5.09
C SER A 165 -6.32 13.63 -6.13
N ASP A 166 -6.15 14.11 -7.36
CA ASP A 166 -7.11 13.84 -8.46
C ASP A 166 -7.12 12.35 -8.86
N ASP A 167 -5.99 11.68 -8.73
CA ASP A 167 -5.86 10.22 -8.89
C ASP A 167 -6.52 9.47 -7.73
N SER A 168 -7.56 8.70 -8.04
CA SER A 168 -8.32 7.89 -7.07
C SER A 168 -7.52 6.73 -6.49
N GLN A 169 -6.51 6.20 -7.19
CA GLN A 169 -5.63 5.18 -6.63
C GLN A 169 -4.79 5.74 -5.48
N LYS A 170 -4.26 6.96 -5.64
CA LYS A 170 -3.55 7.68 -4.57
C LYS A 170 -4.46 8.01 -3.40
N ARG A 171 -5.70 8.45 -3.64
CA ARG A 171 -6.69 8.69 -2.55
C ARG A 171 -6.99 7.41 -1.76
N HIS A 172 -7.29 6.31 -2.45
CA HIS A 172 -7.56 5.01 -1.81
C HIS A 172 -6.33 4.47 -1.07
N GLY A 173 -5.15 4.58 -1.68
CA GLY A 173 -3.87 4.18 -1.07
C GLY A 173 -3.55 4.98 0.18
N ALA A 174 -3.75 6.29 0.16
CA ALA A 174 -3.59 7.16 1.33
C ALA A 174 -4.54 6.77 2.48
N ALA A 175 -5.84 6.55 2.20
CA ALA A 175 -6.82 6.14 3.21
C ALA A 175 -6.48 4.78 3.84
N TYR A 176 -6.08 3.80 3.02
CA TYR A 176 -5.61 2.49 3.50
C TYR A 176 -4.32 2.62 4.34
N THR A 177 -3.36 3.41 3.86
CA THR A 177 -2.06 3.59 4.49
C THR A 177 -2.20 4.26 5.85
N LEU A 178 -2.95 5.36 5.96
CA LEU A 178 -3.23 6.02 7.25
C LEU A 178 -3.86 5.07 8.25
N LYS A 179 -4.91 4.33 7.84
CA LYS A 179 -5.58 3.32 8.67
C LYS A 179 -4.60 2.25 9.17
N LYS A 180 -3.76 1.71 8.29
CA LYS A 180 -2.79 0.66 8.63
C LYS A 180 -1.64 1.21 9.49
N MET A 181 -1.16 2.42 9.24
CA MET A 181 -0.17 3.11 10.08
C MET A 181 -0.68 3.33 11.50
N HIS A 182 -1.93 3.78 11.68
CA HIS A 182 -2.52 3.90 13.02
C HIS A 182 -2.65 2.54 13.71
N SER A 183 -2.90 1.46 12.97
CA SER A 183 -2.94 0.11 13.54
C SER A 183 -1.54 -0.42 13.94
N LEU A 184 -0.47 0.10 13.35
CA LEU A 184 0.92 -0.32 13.61
C LEU A 184 1.61 0.57 14.66
N ASN A 185 1.31 1.87 14.66
CA ASN A 185 1.89 2.87 15.56
C ASN A 185 0.86 3.98 15.87
N PRO A 186 -0.07 3.75 16.83
CA PRO A 186 -1.06 4.75 17.22
C PRO A 186 -0.41 6.06 17.72
N GLY A 187 0.71 5.97 18.44
CA GLY A 187 1.42 7.13 19.04
C GLY A 187 2.07 8.08 18.03
N LEU A 188 2.08 7.72 16.75
CA LEU A 188 2.46 8.60 15.65
C LEU A 188 1.42 9.72 15.41
N PHE A 189 0.14 9.48 15.73
CA PHE A 189 -0.96 10.40 15.44
C PHE A 189 -1.27 11.27 16.65
N SER A 190 -1.24 12.60 16.51
CA SER A 190 -1.84 13.47 17.53
C SER A 190 -3.36 13.55 17.35
N SER A 191 -4.10 13.98 18.38
CA SER A 191 -5.53 14.24 18.26
C SER A 191 -5.85 15.23 17.14
N SER A 192 -4.97 16.22 16.90
CA SER A 192 -5.12 17.17 15.79
C SER A 192 -4.98 16.50 14.41
N ASP A 193 -4.13 15.49 14.29
CA ASP A 193 -3.94 14.74 13.04
C ASP A 193 -5.11 13.77 12.81
N ILE A 194 -5.66 13.18 13.89
CA ILE A 194 -6.86 12.34 13.82
C ILE A 194 -8.04 13.17 13.27
N SER A 195 -8.33 14.35 13.83
CA SER A 195 -9.37 15.24 13.31
C SER A 195 -9.11 15.70 11.87
N PHE A 196 -7.86 16.07 11.54
CA PHE A 196 -7.49 16.48 10.18
C PHE A 196 -7.67 15.36 9.15
N VAL A 197 -7.34 14.11 9.52
CA VAL A 197 -7.57 12.92 8.68
C VAL A 197 -9.07 12.63 8.55
N ARG A 198 -9.83 12.67 9.65
CA ARG A 198 -11.29 12.48 9.69
C ARG A 198 -11.99 13.40 8.70
N ASP A 199 -11.72 14.71 8.77
CA ASP A 199 -12.42 15.71 7.96
C ASP A 199 -12.15 15.52 6.46
N ARG A 200 -10.92 15.15 6.10
CA ARG A 200 -10.55 14.80 4.73
C ARG A 200 -11.24 13.53 4.25
N LEU A 201 -11.30 12.48 5.07
CA LEU A 201 -12.02 11.24 4.76
C LEU A 201 -13.53 11.47 4.57
N VAL A 202 -14.15 12.28 5.43
CA VAL A 202 -15.57 12.70 5.28
C VAL A 202 -15.79 13.39 3.94
N SER A 203 -14.89 14.29 3.52
CA SER A 203 -15.00 14.98 2.22
C SER A 203 -14.99 14.06 0.98
N ARG A 204 -14.54 12.80 1.13
CA ARG A 204 -14.50 11.79 0.05
C ARG A 204 -15.71 10.86 0.04
N LEU A 205 -16.64 10.99 0.99
CA LEU A 205 -17.85 10.17 1.05
C LEU A 205 -18.90 10.52 -0.03
N ASN A 206 -18.61 11.46 -0.93
CA ASN A 206 -19.39 11.67 -2.15
C ASN A 206 -18.98 10.74 -3.31
N GLU A 207 -17.83 10.06 -3.22
CA GLU A 207 -17.36 9.15 -4.29
C GLU A 207 -18.23 7.88 -4.40
N SER A 208 -18.25 7.25 -5.58
CA SER A 208 -19.04 6.02 -5.79
C SER A 208 -18.52 4.86 -4.93
N LEU A 209 -17.20 4.60 -4.95
CA LEU A 209 -16.57 3.62 -4.08
C LEU A 209 -16.04 4.30 -2.82
N LYS A 210 -16.75 4.13 -1.70
CA LYS A 210 -16.42 4.78 -0.42
C LYS A 210 -15.59 3.89 0.51
N MET A 211 -15.47 2.60 0.15
CA MET A 211 -14.88 1.51 0.94
C MET A 211 -13.57 1.85 1.69
N PRO A 212 -12.52 2.40 1.06
CA PRO A 212 -11.27 2.70 1.78
C PRO A 212 -11.46 3.82 2.81
N TYR A 213 -12.28 4.82 2.49
CA TYR A 213 -12.55 5.97 3.36
C TYR A 213 -13.40 5.55 4.57
N LEU A 214 -14.45 4.75 4.35
CA LEU A 214 -15.30 4.20 5.40
C LEU A 214 -14.47 3.36 6.39
N TYR A 215 -13.63 2.44 5.89
CA TYR A 215 -12.74 1.64 6.75
C TYR A 215 -11.74 2.47 7.55
N ALA A 216 -11.32 3.62 7.04
CA ALA A 216 -10.44 4.55 7.75
C ALA A 216 -11.22 5.38 8.78
N LEU A 217 -12.46 5.79 8.47
CA LEU A 217 -13.36 6.46 9.43
C LEU A 217 -13.72 5.54 10.61
N GLY A 218 -13.79 4.22 10.42
CA GLY A 218 -13.85 3.26 11.53
C GLY A 218 -12.63 3.28 12.48
N ILE A 219 -11.58 4.07 12.18
CA ILE A 219 -10.45 4.37 13.07
C ILE A 219 -10.43 5.85 13.46
N PHE A 220 -10.51 6.78 12.51
CA PHE A 220 -10.35 8.22 12.75
C PHE A 220 -11.65 8.98 13.02
N GLY A 221 -12.81 8.35 12.82
CA GLY A 221 -14.12 8.91 13.09
C GLY A 221 -14.47 8.90 14.57
N ASP A 222 -15.43 9.75 14.91
CA ASP A 222 -16.02 9.93 16.23
C ASP A 222 -17.55 10.02 16.11
N SER A 223 -18.23 10.38 17.21
CA SER A 223 -19.69 10.56 17.27
C SER A 223 -20.25 11.50 16.21
N SER A 224 -19.51 12.52 15.76
CA SER A 224 -19.94 13.44 14.70
C SER A 224 -20.04 12.77 13.32
N THR A 225 -19.31 11.66 13.11
CA THR A 225 -19.31 10.90 11.85
C THR A 225 -20.41 9.84 11.78
N LEU A 226 -21.01 9.45 12.92
CA LEU A 226 -22.04 8.40 12.98
C LEU A 226 -23.24 8.66 12.06
N PRO A 227 -23.85 9.87 12.00
CA PRO A 227 -25.01 10.10 11.13
C PRO A 227 -24.73 9.83 9.65
N LEU A 228 -23.53 10.18 9.17
CA LEU A 228 -23.11 9.94 7.78
C LEU A 228 -22.88 8.44 7.52
N LEU A 229 -22.28 7.73 8.48
CA LEU A 229 -22.07 6.28 8.38
C LEU A 229 -23.40 5.52 8.41
N ASP A 230 -24.34 5.89 9.29
CA ASP A 230 -25.66 5.29 9.35
C ASP A 230 -26.49 5.60 8.10
N GLN A 231 -26.39 6.82 7.55
CA GLN A 231 -27.03 7.16 6.28
C GLN A 231 -26.50 6.25 5.15
N ILE A 232 -25.19 6.11 5.01
CA ILE A 232 -24.56 5.24 4.00
C ILE A 232 -24.94 3.78 4.24
N ALA A 233 -24.93 3.31 5.49
CA ALA A 233 -25.30 1.94 5.88
C ALA A 233 -26.74 1.55 5.49
N ASN A 234 -27.64 2.54 5.40
CA ASN A 234 -29.05 2.36 5.06
C ASN A 234 -29.37 2.63 3.59
N GLN A 235 -28.78 3.65 2.98
CA GLN A 235 -29.21 4.21 1.69
C GLN A 235 -28.30 3.84 0.50
N ASP A 236 -27.01 3.52 0.70
CA ASP A 236 -26.07 3.33 -0.41
C ASP A 236 -26.37 2.04 -1.21
N THR A 237 -26.47 2.16 -2.53
CA THR A 237 -26.88 1.06 -3.43
C THR A 237 -25.71 0.37 -4.14
N VAL A 238 -24.46 0.75 -3.86
CA VAL A 238 -23.30 0.26 -4.62
C VAL A 238 -23.02 -1.21 -4.34
N MET A 239 -23.06 -1.99 -5.43
CA MET A 239 -22.82 -3.42 -5.44
C MET A 239 -21.47 -3.76 -6.07
N VAL A 240 -20.65 -4.55 -5.38
CA VAL A 240 -19.42 -5.14 -5.92
C VAL A 240 -19.47 -6.64 -5.67
N ARG A 241 -19.35 -7.46 -6.73
CA ARG A 241 -19.46 -8.93 -6.67
C ARG A 241 -20.69 -9.40 -5.86
N ASN A 242 -21.86 -8.82 -6.17
CA ASN A 242 -23.15 -9.05 -5.50
C ASN A 242 -23.21 -8.73 -3.99
N LYS A 243 -22.26 -7.94 -3.46
CA LYS A 243 -22.27 -7.48 -2.05
C LYS A 243 -22.49 -5.96 -1.98
N ARG A 244 -23.32 -5.51 -1.04
CA ARG A 244 -23.55 -4.09 -0.69
C ARG A 244 -22.36 -3.53 0.09
N VAL A 245 -21.22 -3.37 -0.59
CA VAL A 245 -19.91 -3.18 0.06
C VAL A 245 -19.86 -1.91 0.93
N ASN A 246 -20.27 -0.77 0.39
CA ASN A 246 -20.31 0.50 1.13
C ASN A 246 -21.18 0.38 2.40
N ARG A 247 -22.39 -0.22 2.29
CA ARG A 247 -23.30 -0.39 3.42
C ARG A 247 -22.71 -1.22 4.56
N ASN A 248 -22.16 -2.39 4.21
CA ASN A 248 -21.62 -3.31 5.20
C ASN A 248 -20.44 -2.69 5.96
N VAL A 249 -19.57 -1.95 5.27
CA VAL A 249 -18.41 -1.31 5.90
C VAL A 249 -18.77 -0.03 6.65
N ALA A 250 -19.76 0.73 6.19
CA ALA A 250 -20.29 1.86 6.96
C ALA A 250 -20.88 1.39 8.30
N ALA A 251 -21.69 0.32 8.30
CA ALA A 251 -22.24 -0.28 9.52
C ALA A 251 -21.14 -0.78 10.48
N GLN A 252 -20.16 -1.54 9.97
CA GLN A 252 -19.01 -2.01 10.76
C GLN A 252 -18.18 -0.84 11.34
N SER A 253 -18.05 0.26 10.60
CA SER A 253 -17.27 1.42 11.02
C SER A 253 -18.02 2.25 12.07
N ALA A 254 -19.34 2.41 11.93
CA ALA A 254 -20.19 3.03 12.94
C ALA A 254 -20.20 2.22 14.25
N GLN A 255 -20.27 0.89 14.17
CA GLN A 255 -20.18 0.03 15.35
C GLN A 255 -18.84 0.20 16.08
N LYS A 256 -17.71 0.21 15.36
CA LYS A 256 -16.37 0.45 15.96
C LYS A 256 -16.18 1.80 16.63
N ILE A 257 -16.99 2.79 16.28
CA ILE A 257 -17.00 4.11 16.93
C ILE A 257 -17.86 4.09 18.20
N ARG A 258 -18.98 3.33 18.20
CA ARG A 258 -19.84 3.15 19.39
C ARG A 258 -19.23 2.28 20.48
N GLU A 259 -18.25 1.44 20.13
CA GLU A 259 -17.53 0.53 21.03
C GLU A 259 -16.31 1.18 21.73
N ARG A 260 -16.14 2.51 21.64
CA ARG A 260 -15.02 3.27 22.23
C ARG A 260 -15.50 4.35 23.18
#